data_AF-A0A7X7Z5E1-F1
#
_entry.id   AF-A0A7X7Z5E1-F1
#
_cell.length_a   1.000
_cell.length_b   1.000
_cell.length_c   1.000
_cell.angle_alpha   90.00
_cell.angle_beta   90.00
_cell.angle_gamma   90.00
#
_symmetry.space_group_name_H-M   'P 1'
#
loop_
_entity.id
_entity.type
_entity.pdbx_description
1 polymer ?
#
loop_
_entity_poly.entity_id
_entity_poly.type
_entity_poly.pdbx_seq_one_letter_code
_entity_poly.pdbx_strand_id
1 'polypeptide(L)'
;MSGRFVLNQGFTDKSFDAFRTLEYNITILLREDGFSYLLSQKADGKLVGLADYNIESRMMAHAGIKAGNLLKAFAAFVMNHPWLGKPFSNPRVLVSNRLVTLIPAPLFDSNLKELYLEFNVPRPAGFMVTADYLADIEAWNIYAFHEEWSRQIP
;
A
#
# COMPACT_ATOMS: atom_id res chain seq x y z
N MET A 1 13.81 18.03 3.48
CA MET A 1 12.90 17.91 4.63
C MET A 1 11.90 16.81 4.30
N SER A 2 11.88 15.70 5.06
CA SER A 2 10.96 14.58 4.84
C SER A 2 9.57 14.93 5.37
N GLY A 3 8.52 14.57 4.64
CA GLY A 3 7.14 14.75 5.08
C GLY A 3 6.84 14.00 6.39
N ARG A 4 5.98 14.58 7.21
CA ARG A 4 5.51 13.97 8.47
C ARG A 4 4.09 13.45 8.26
N PHE A 5 3.84 12.23 8.74
CA PHE A 5 2.49 11.70 8.85
C PHE A 5 1.79 12.24 10.09
N VAL A 6 0.55 12.65 9.90
CA VAL A 6 -0.35 13.09 10.95
C VAL A 6 -1.46 12.05 11.05
N LEU A 7 -1.71 11.57 12.26
CA LEU A 7 -2.82 10.67 12.53
C LEU A 7 -4.13 11.42 12.25
N ASN A 8 -4.93 10.89 11.34
CA ASN A 8 -6.28 11.38 11.08
C ASN A 8 -7.27 10.74 12.07
N GLN A 9 -7.25 9.40 12.13
CA GLN A 9 -8.07 8.60 13.05
C GLN A 9 -7.38 7.27 13.34
N GLY A 10 -7.66 6.68 14.49
CA GLY A 10 -7.13 5.37 14.81
C GLY A 10 -7.75 4.76 16.06
N PHE A 11 -7.64 3.45 16.13
CA PHE A 11 -8.07 2.63 17.25
C PHE A 11 -7.06 1.49 17.43
N THR A 12 -6.73 1.18 18.68
CA THR A 12 -5.96 0.00 19.05
C THR A 12 -6.59 -0.59 20.29
N ASP A 13 -6.96 -1.86 20.22
CA ASP A 13 -7.46 -2.62 21.35
C ASP A 13 -6.31 -2.92 22.33
N LYS A 14 -6.62 -3.00 23.62
CA LYS A 14 -5.65 -3.34 24.67
C LYS A 14 -5.03 -4.73 24.49
N SER A 15 -5.69 -5.61 23.72
CA SER A 15 -5.17 -6.94 23.40
C SER A 15 -3.97 -6.91 22.45
N PHE A 16 -3.71 -5.81 21.75
CA PHE A 16 -2.58 -5.73 20.82
C PHE A 16 -1.25 -5.71 21.58
N ASP A 17 -0.40 -6.71 21.30
CA ASP A 17 0.95 -6.82 21.83
C ASP A 17 1.99 -6.66 20.72
N ALA A 18 2.69 -5.51 20.74
CA ALA A 18 3.76 -5.17 19.81
C ALA A 18 4.98 -6.13 19.86
N PHE A 19 5.10 -6.99 20.87
CA PHE A 19 6.13 -8.02 20.96
C PHE A 19 5.73 -9.35 20.30
N ARG A 20 4.45 -9.53 19.97
CA ARG A 20 3.87 -10.76 19.41
C ARG A 20 3.27 -10.56 18.02
N THR A 21 3.92 -9.80 17.16
CA THR A 21 3.41 -9.42 15.81
C THR A 21 3.05 -10.62 14.92
N LEU A 22 3.66 -11.79 15.14
CA LEU A 22 3.33 -13.05 14.45
C LEU A 22 1.95 -13.63 14.80
N GLU A 23 1.31 -13.16 15.88
CA GLU A 23 -0.06 -13.52 16.25
C GLU A 23 -1.11 -12.68 15.51
N TYR A 24 -0.67 -11.74 14.67
CA TYR A 24 -1.53 -10.80 13.96
C TYR A 24 -1.31 -10.85 12.45
N ASN A 25 -2.36 -10.54 11.71
CA ASN A 25 -2.28 -10.16 10.30
C ASN A 25 -2.18 -8.63 10.23
N ILE A 26 -1.50 -8.12 9.20
CA ILE A 26 -1.46 -6.69 8.91
C ILE A 26 -1.79 -6.46 7.44
N THR A 27 -2.66 -5.49 7.18
CA THR A 27 -2.87 -4.95 5.85
C THR A 27 -2.55 -3.46 5.86
N ILE A 28 -1.71 -3.01 4.95
CA ILE A 28 -1.32 -1.61 4.80
C ILE A 28 -1.85 -1.12 3.47
N LEU A 29 -2.66 -0.07 3.48
CA LEU A 29 -3.11 0.63 2.29
C LEU A 29 -2.28 1.88 2.09
N LEU A 30 -1.51 1.92 1.00
CA LEU A 30 -0.75 3.09 0.58
C LEU A 30 -1.57 3.94 -0.38
N ARG A 31 -1.62 5.25 -0.13
CA ARG A 31 -2.28 6.24 -0.98
C ARG A 31 -1.30 7.35 -1.34
N GLU A 32 -1.64 8.16 -2.33
CA GLU A 32 -0.82 9.30 -2.73
C GLU A 32 -0.64 10.36 -1.62
N ASP A 33 -1.58 10.42 -0.68
CA ASP A 33 -1.65 11.42 0.39
C ASP A 33 -1.40 10.87 1.79
N GLY A 34 -1.09 9.58 1.92
CA GLY A 34 -1.18 8.93 3.21
C GLY A 34 -1.03 7.43 3.18
N PHE A 35 -1.27 6.80 4.31
CA PHE A 35 -1.47 5.37 4.40
C PHE A 35 -2.45 5.04 5.52
N SER A 36 -3.06 3.86 5.44
CA SER A 36 -3.77 3.26 6.57
C SER A 36 -3.19 1.89 6.86
N TYR A 37 -3.40 1.40 8.07
CA TYR A 37 -3.22 -0.01 8.36
C TYR A 37 -4.44 -0.60 9.08
N LEU A 38 -4.55 -1.91 8.99
CA LEU A 38 -5.51 -2.73 9.72
C LEU A 38 -4.79 -3.93 10.31
N LEU A 39 -5.07 -4.20 11.58
CA LEU A 39 -4.55 -5.31 12.37
C LEU A 39 -5.70 -6.21 12.78
N SER A 40 -5.55 -7.51 12.52
CA SER A 40 -6.47 -8.53 12.99
C SER A 40 -5.72 -9.67 13.67
N GLN A 41 -6.34 -10.34 14.64
CA GLN A 41 -5.78 -11.56 15.20
C GLN A 41 -5.72 -12.65 14.14
N LYS A 42 -4.63 -13.42 14.14
CA LYS A 42 -4.47 -14.57 13.24
C LYS A 42 -5.52 -15.66 13.50
N ALA A 43 -5.88 -15.86 14.77
CA ALA A 43 -6.69 -17.00 15.21
C ALA A 43 -8.14 -16.95 14.69
N ASP A 44 -8.78 -15.78 14.81
CA ASP A 44 -10.21 -15.61 14.54
C ASP A 44 -10.52 -14.41 13.62
N GLY A 45 -9.50 -13.68 13.16
CA GLY A 45 -9.68 -12.51 12.31
C GLY A 45 -10.23 -11.28 13.04
N LYS A 46 -10.36 -11.31 14.37
CA LYS A 46 -10.88 -10.17 15.15
C LYS A 46 -10.00 -8.95 14.93
N LEU A 47 -10.62 -7.82 14.59
CA LEU A 47 -9.93 -6.54 14.47
C LEU A 47 -9.44 -6.06 15.84
N VAL A 48 -8.15 -5.75 15.92
CA VAL A 48 -7.49 -5.25 17.13
C VAL A 48 -6.82 -3.90 16.92
N GLY A 49 -6.75 -3.42 15.68
CA GLY A 49 -6.25 -2.09 15.41
C GLY A 49 -6.54 -1.64 14.00
N LEU A 50 -6.69 -0.34 13.85
CA LEU A 50 -6.72 0.34 12.56
C LEU A 50 -6.24 1.77 12.78
N ALA A 51 -5.54 2.32 11.80
CA ALA A 51 -5.22 3.73 11.84
C ALA A 51 -5.08 4.28 10.42
N ASP A 52 -5.34 5.57 10.31
CA ASP A 52 -5.28 6.34 9.09
C ASP A 52 -4.38 7.54 9.30
N TYR A 53 -3.43 7.74 8.39
CA TYR A 53 -2.45 8.80 8.44
C TYR A 53 -2.43 9.56 7.12
N ASN A 54 -2.43 10.88 7.21
CA ASN A 54 -2.25 11.77 6.07
C ASN A 54 -0.89 12.46 6.15
N ILE A 55 -0.33 12.84 5.00
CA ILE A 55 0.86 13.68 4.95
C ILE A 55 0.46 15.13 5.22
N GLU A 56 1.23 15.80 6.08
CA GLU A 56 0.98 17.20 6.44
C GLU A 56 1.01 18.13 5.20
N SER A 57 -0.11 18.81 4.96
CA SER A 57 -0.46 19.54 3.73
C SER A 57 0.49 20.67 3.31
N ARG A 58 1.31 21.23 4.22
CA ARG A 58 2.30 22.28 3.85
C ARG A 58 3.29 21.82 2.77
N MET A 59 3.44 20.51 2.56
CA MET A 59 4.25 19.94 1.48
C MET A 59 3.48 19.69 0.17
N MET A 60 2.16 19.56 0.20
CA MET A 60 1.32 19.35 -1.00
C MET A 60 1.20 20.61 -1.86
N ALA A 61 1.38 21.80 -1.25
CA ALA A 61 1.11 23.08 -1.91
C ALA A 61 2.13 23.50 -2.97
N HIS A 62 3.32 22.87 -3.05
CA HIS A 62 4.41 23.33 -3.94
C HIS A 62 5.03 22.26 -4.84
N ALA A 63 4.71 20.98 -4.65
CA ALA A 63 5.08 19.92 -5.58
C ALA A 63 4.24 18.70 -5.23
N GLY A 64 3.50 18.15 -6.20
CA GLY A 64 2.91 16.83 -6.03
C GLY A 64 3.96 15.89 -5.45
N ILE A 65 3.59 15.14 -4.40
CA ILE A 65 4.54 14.30 -3.69
C ILE A 65 5.08 13.28 -4.69
N LYS A 66 6.33 13.48 -5.14
CA LYS A 66 7.04 12.47 -5.91
C LYS A 66 7.00 11.18 -5.10
N ALA A 67 6.65 10.05 -5.72
CA ALA A 67 6.44 8.78 -5.03
C ALA A 67 7.59 8.40 -4.05
N GLY A 68 8.84 8.75 -4.37
CA GLY A 68 9.98 8.51 -3.47
C GLY A 68 10.04 9.36 -2.20
N ASN A 69 9.28 10.46 -2.11
CA ASN A 69 9.12 11.22 -0.86
C ASN A 69 8.15 10.53 0.10
N LEU A 70 7.10 9.88 -0.42
CA LEU A 70 6.15 9.10 0.38
C LEU A 70 6.84 7.88 1.01
N LEU A 71 7.65 7.16 0.25
CA LEU A 71 8.41 6.02 0.78
C LEU A 71 9.38 6.42 1.88
N LYS A 72 10.10 7.54 1.70
CA LYS A 72 11.01 8.09 2.73
C LYS A 72 10.25 8.49 4.00
N ALA A 73 9.09 9.13 3.84
CA ALA A 73 8.24 9.46 4.98
C ALA A 73 7.77 8.18 5.69
N PHE A 74 7.41 7.13 4.94
CA PHE A 74 6.96 5.85 5.49
C PHE A 74 8.08 5.13 6.24
N ALA A 75 9.29 5.08 5.67
CA ALA A 75 10.45 4.54 6.36
C ALA A 75 10.74 5.31 7.67
N ALA A 76 10.65 6.64 7.66
CA ALA A 76 10.79 7.46 8.87
C ALA A 76 9.67 7.20 9.89
N PHE A 77 8.45 6.92 9.42
CA PHE A 77 7.35 6.52 10.30
C PHE A 77 7.62 5.19 10.99
N VAL A 78 8.08 4.19 10.24
CA VAL A 78 8.42 2.85 10.76
C VAL A 78 9.55 2.93 11.79
N MET A 79 10.55 3.79 11.60
CA MET A 79 11.60 4.02 12.60
C MET A 79 11.04 4.52 13.95
N ASN A 80 9.96 5.31 13.92
CA ASN A 80 9.28 5.79 15.13
C ASN A 80 8.24 4.80 15.67
N HIS A 81 7.86 3.79 14.88
CA HIS A 81 6.92 2.74 15.25
C HIS A 81 7.53 1.36 14.92
N PRO A 82 8.58 0.92 15.63
CA PRO A 82 9.40 -0.22 15.21
C PRO A 82 8.64 -1.54 15.06
N TRP A 83 7.49 -1.67 15.73
CA TRP A 83 6.62 -2.85 15.62
C TRP A 83 6.07 -3.05 14.20
N LEU A 84 5.92 -1.99 13.39
CA LEU A 84 5.52 -2.10 11.98
C LEU A 84 6.58 -2.76 11.10
N GLY A 85 7.86 -2.70 11.51
CA GLY A 85 8.97 -3.35 10.81
C GLY A 85 9.17 -4.82 11.20
N LYS A 86 8.38 -5.35 12.13
CA LYS A 86 8.47 -6.75 12.56
C LYS A 86 7.68 -7.66 11.62
N PRO A 87 8.02 -8.96 11.54
CA PRO A 87 7.23 -9.91 10.77
C PRO A 87 5.82 -10.11 11.38
N PHE A 88 4.82 -10.14 10.50
CA PHE A 88 3.44 -10.49 10.79
C PHE A 88 3.08 -11.84 10.15
N SER A 89 1.98 -12.47 10.57
CA SER A 89 1.61 -13.78 10.00
C SER A 89 1.19 -13.73 8.54
N ASN A 90 0.60 -12.62 8.10
CA ASN A 90 0.11 -12.41 6.74
C ASN A 90 0.19 -10.91 6.42
N PRO A 91 1.39 -10.39 6.11
CA PRO A 91 1.55 -9.01 5.72
C PRO A 91 1.01 -8.79 4.30
N ARG A 92 0.16 -7.78 4.15
CA ARG A 92 -0.37 -7.37 2.84
C ARG A 92 -0.17 -5.89 2.65
N VAL A 93 0.24 -5.51 1.43
CA VAL A 93 0.35 -4.11 1.03
C VAL A 93 -0.56 -3.91 -0.17
N LEU A 94 -1.43 -2.92 -0.07
CA LEU A 94 -2.33 -2.47 -1.12
C LEU A 94 -1.85 -1.10 -1.59
N VAL A 95 -1.85 -0.88 -2.90
CA VAL A 95 -1.53 0.42 -3.48
C VAL A 95 -2.80 0.98 -4.11
N SER A 96 -3.23 2.16 -3.66
CA SER A 96 -4.37 2.87 -4.24
C SER A 96 -3.86 4.03 -5.07
N ASN A 97 -4.03 3.92 -6.39
CA ASN A 97 -3.73 4.98 -7.34
C ASN A 97 -4.67 4.89 -8.55
N ARG A 98 -4.48 5.81 -9.51
CA ARG A 98 -5.27 5.87 -10.76
C ARG A 98 -4.62 5.14 -11.94
N LEU A 99 -3.45 4.53 -11.74
CA LEU A 99 -2.68 3.86 -12.78
C LEU A 99 -3.09 2.39 -12.85
N VAL A 100 -4.36 2.13 -13.18
CA VAL A 100 -4.95 0.79 -13.15
C VAL A 100 -5.91 0.57 -14.32
N THR A 101 -6.01 -0.66 -14.79
CA THR A 101 -7.01 -1.13 -15.74
C THR A 101 -7.40 -2.57 -15.43
N LEU A 102 -8.64 -2.96 -15.75
CA LEU A 102 -9.18 -4.29 -15.48
C LEU A 102 -9.47 -5.00 -16.81
N ILE A 103 -8.91 -6.19 -16.99
CA ILE A 103 -9.05 -6.97 -18.24
C ILE A 103 -9.71 -8.32 -17.93
N PRO A 104 -10.83 -8.69 -18.58
CA PRO A 104 -11.41 -10.02 -18.43
C PRO A 104 -10.41 -11.13 -18.76
N ALA A 105 -10.41 -12.22 -17.99
CA ALA A 105 -9.46 -13.32 -18.15
C ALA A 105 -9.36 -13.89 -19.58
N PRO A 106 -10.46 -14.05 -20.35
CA PRO A 106 -10.38 -14.53 -21.73
C PRO A 106 -9.65 -13.58 -22.69
N LEU A 107 -9.49 -12.31 -22.32
CA LEU A 107 -8.85 -11.28 -23.14
C LEU A 107 -7.44 -10.93 -22.67
N PHE A 108 -6.97 -11.52 -21.56
CA PHE A 108 -5.68 -11.18 -20.97
C PHE A 108 -4.54 -12.01 -21.57
N ASP A 109 -3.55 -11.31 -22.12
CA ASP A 109 -2.22 -11.84 -22.44
C ASP A 109 -1.17 -11.15 -21.55
N SER A 110 -0.40 -11.94 -20.79
CA SER A 110 0.63 -11.41 -19.90
C SER A 110 1.74 -10.63 -20.63
N ASN A 111 1.96 -10.91 -21.91
CA ASN A 111 2.94 -10.19 -22.74
C ASN A 111 2.45 -8.80 -23.17
N LEU A 112 1.15 -8.51 -23.00
CA LEU A 112 0.51 -7.27 -23.39
C LEU A 112 0.10 -6.39 -22.19
N LYS A 113 0.48 -6.77 -20.96
CA LYS A 113 0.04 -6.07 -19.74
C LYS A 113 0.39 -4.57 -19.74
N GLU A 114 1.58 -4.20 -20.19
CA GLU A 114 1.99 -2.80 -20.30
C GLU A 114 1.11 -2.06 -21.32
N LEU A 115 0.83 -2.69 -22.46
CA LEU A 115 -0.02 -2.12 -23.51
C LEU A 115 -1.45 -1.90 -23.01
N TYR A 116 -2.04 -2.86 -22.30
CA TYR A 116 -3.39 -2.72 -21.74
C TYR A 116 -3.50 -1.52 -20.81
N LEU A 117 -2.49 -1.30 -19.95
CA LEU A 117 -2.48 -0.17 -19.05
C LEU A 117 -2.29 1.15 -19.80
N GLU A 118 -1.28 1.22 -20.67
CA GLU A 118 -0.90 2.43 -21.40
C GLU A 118 -1.96 2.89 -22.41
N PHE A 119 -2.84 1.99 -22.85
CA PHE A 119 -4.03 2.35 -23.64
C PHE A 119 -4.99 3.26 -22.86
N ASN A 120 -5.11 3.08 -21.54
CA ASN A 120 -6.07 3.80 -20.71
C ASN A 120 -5.42 4.97 -19.96
N VAL A 121 -4.18 4.79 -19.50
CA VAL A 121 -3.51 5.74 -18.60
C VAL A 121 -2.04 5.89 -18.97
N PRO A 122 -1.54 7.11 -19.23
CA PRO A 122 -0.12 7.33 -19.47
C PRO A 122 0.72 6.90 -18.27
N ARG A 123 1.70 6.02 -18.49
CA ARG A 123 2.59 5.53 -17.43
C ARG A 123 3.73 6.52 -17.17
N PRO A 124 3.90 7.01 -15.91
CA PRO A 124 5.04 7.86 -15.57
C PRO A 124 6.37 7.08 -15.60
N ALA A 125 7.49 7.79 -15.82
CA ALA A 125 8.82 7.20 -15.70
C ALA A 125 9.08 6.69 -14.26
N GLY A 126 9.81 5.57 -14.14
CA GLY A 126 10.11 4.94 -12.83
C GLY A 126 8.95 4.12 -12.23
N PHE A 127 7.90 3.85 -13.01
CA PHE A 127 6.80 2.97 -12.60
C PHE A 127 6.88 1.62 -13.31
N MET A 128 6.69 0.56 -12.53
CA MET A 128 6.60 -0.82 -12.99
C MET A 128 5.14 -1.25 -13.11
N VAL A 129 4.84 -2.14 -14.07
CA VAL A 129 3.50 -2.70 -14.28
C VAL A 129 3.45 -4.13 -13.76
N THR A 130 2.42 -4.43 -12.98
CA THR A 130 2.10 -5.78 -12.51
C THR A 130 0.63 -6.10 -12.75
N ALA A 131 0.24 -7.34 -12.52
CA ALA A 131 -1.14 -7.78 -12.63
C ALA A 131 -1.50 -8.80 -11.55
N ASP A 132 -2.66 -8.62 -10.93
CA ASP A 132 -3.25 -9.56 -9.98
C ASP A 132 -4.48 -10.20 -10.59
N TYR A 133 -4.62 -11.52 -10.46
CA TYR A 133 -5.82 -12.23 -10.88
C TYR A 133 -6.88 -12.19 -9.78
N LEU A 134 -8.08 -11.72 -10.14
CA LEU A 134 -9.26 -11.64 -9.29
C LEU A 134 -10.23 -12.74 -9.69
N ALA A 135 -10.14 -13.88 -9.00
CA ALA A 135 -10.91 -15.09 -9.31
C ALA A 135 -12.43 -14.86 -9.28
N ASP A 136 -12.92 -14.09 -8.30
CA ASP A 136 -14.36 -13.85 -8.09
C ASP A 136 -15.06 -13.15 -9.27
N ILE A 137 -14.30 -12.43 -10.09
CA ILE A 137 -14.81 -11.70 -11.26
C ILE A 137 -14.11 -12.13 -12.56
N GLU A 138 -13.33 -13.21 -12.50
CA GLU A 138 -12.54 -13.75 -13.61
C GLU A 138 -11.82 -12.68 -14.42
N ALA A 139 -11.07 -11.81 -13.76
CA ALA A 139 -10.39 -10.68 -14.39
C ALA A 139 -8.99 -10.45 -13.84
N TRP A 140 -8.14 -9.83 -14.64
CA TRP A 140 -6.81 -9.37 -14.26
C TRP A 140 -6.83 -7.87 -13.98
N ASN A 141 -6.50 -7.50 -12.76
CA ASN A 141 -6.27 -6.12 -12.35
C ASN A 141 -4.82 -5.74 -12.65
N ILE A 142 -4.62 -4.94 -13.69
CA ILE A 142 -3.30 -4.50 -14.14
C ILE A 142 -3.08 -3.10 -13.58
N TYR A 143 -1.99 -2.91 -12.85
CA TYR A 143 -1.70 -1.62 -12.23
C TYR A 143 -0.21 -1.30 -12.24
N ALA A 144 0.10 -0.02 -12.18
CA ALA A 144 1.44 0.47 -12.04
C ALA A 144 1.71 1.07 -10.66
N PHE A 145 2.93 0.87 -10.17
CA PHE A 145 3.41 1.48 -8.94
C PHE A 145 4.88 1.87 -9.10
N HIS A 146 5.34 2.84 -8.31
CA HIS A 146 6.71 3.33 -8.41
C HIS A 146 7.71 2.23 -8.01
N GLU A 147 8.78 2.05 -8.77
CA GLU A 147 9.74 0.95 -8.61
C GLU A 147 10.34 0.87 -7.21
N GLU A 148 10.47 2.00 -6.51
CA GLU A 148 11.00 2.04 -5.14
C GLU A 148 10.16 1.21 -4.15
N TRP A 149 8.85 1.02 -4.39
CA TRP A 149 8.00 0.17 -3.56
C TRP A 149 8.29 -1.32 -3.73
N SER A 150 8.79 -1.75 -4.89
CA SER A 150 9.13 -3.17 -5.14
C SER A 150 10.21 -3.69 -4.19
N ARG A 151 10.99 -2.78 -3.58
CA ARG A 151 12.05 -3.11 -2.62
C ARG A 151 11.53 -3.28 -1.19
N GLN A 152 10.27 -2.95 -0.92
CA GLN A 152 9.70 -2.92 0.43
C GLN A 152 8.44 -3.79 0.60
N ILE A 153 7.86 -4.27 -0.50
CA ILE A 153 6.79 -5.25 -0.48
C ILE A 153 7.47 -6.64 -0.53
N PRO A 154 7.28 -7.50 0.48
CA PRO A 154 7.88 -8.84 0.51
C PRO A 154 7.37 -9.74 -0.62
#